data_AF-A0A976PTB2-F1
#
_entry.id   AF-A0A976PTB2-F1
#
_cell.length_a   1.000
_cell.length_b   1.000
_cell.length_c   1.000
_cell.angle_alpha   90.00
_cell.angle_beta   90.00
_cell.angle_gamma   90.00
#
_symmetry.space_group_name_H-M   'P 1'
#
loop_
_entity.id
_entity.type
_entity.pdbx_description
1 polymer ?
#
loop_
_entity_poly.entity_id
_entity_poly.type
_entity_poly.pdbx_seq_one_letter_code
_entity_poly.pdbx_strand_id
1 'polypeptide(L)'
;SVHLRLLKDLFALMSTTHLKVEVNELARALRQPGIKLGVRRAYAHTFERLRAGLAQTERLRDEIQAMLEGSFKSLNAEYGFSLQAPPAPVLTRFYRDLDQIEKSHLQYLSLGNALRLAQPEFAERLARALMSRLRVVYEAAVAEVEVWNKSAAAQLDAQLRERRRNFTRRIEAVSRIQHAAGGLDERIRELQAQQSELHLLEARLGELTDRLVEDTASAEAEPLAA
;
A
#
# COMPACT_ATOMS: atom_id res chain seq x y z
N SER A 1 11.69 1.14 10.03
CA SER A 1 11.77 0.49 8.70
C SER A 1 12.72 1.30 7.82
N VAL A 2 13.59 0.63 7.05
CA VAL A 2 14.53 1.27 6.12
C VAL A 2 13.80 2.09 5.04
N HIS A 3 12.65 1.59 4.56
CA HIS A 3 11.78 2.30 3.61
C HIS A 3 11.39 3.71 4.06
N LEU A 4 10.85 3.83 5.27
CA LEU A 4 10.37 5.11 5.82
C LEU A 4 11.52 6.10 6.01
N ARG A 5 12.73 5.59 6.33
CA ARG A 5 13.92 6.43 6.43
C ARG A 5 14.31 6.97 5.05
N LEU A 6 14.41 6.12 4.02
CA LEU A 6 14.72 6.54 2.66
C LEU A 6 13.70 7.54 2.10
N LEU A 7 12.40 7.31 2.33
CA LEU A 7 11.35 8.26 1.93
C LEU A 7 11.50 9.60 2.63
N LYS A 8 11.78 9.60 3.94
CA LYS A 8 12.01 10.84 4.70
C LYS A 8 13.21 11.61 4.15
N ASP A 9 14.31 10.92 3.88
CA ASP A 9 15.54 11.51 3.33
C ASP A 9 15.27 12.09 1.92
N LEU A 10 14.52 11.37 1.10
CA LEU A 10 14.10 11.82 -0.24
C LEU A 10 13.25 13.10 -0.15
N PHE A 11 12.19 13.12 0.67
CA PHE A 11 11.34 14.30 0.82
C PHE A 11 12.06 15.49 1.46
N ALA A 12 13.08 15.23 2.30
CA ALA A 12 13.90 16.30 2.86
C ALA A 12 14.70 17.04 1.77
N LEU A 13 15.29 16.32 0.81
CA LEU A 13 16.04 16.90 -0.32
C LEU A 13 15.15 17.75 -1.25
N MET A 14 13.89 17.36 -1.38
CA MET A 14 12.91 18.07 -2.22
C MET A 14 12.14 19.14 -1.45
N SER A 15 12.42 19.32 -0.15
CA SER A 15 11.66 20.21 0.70
C SER A 15 11.85 21.68 0.32
N THR A 16 10.82 22.49 0.57
CA THR A 16 10.92 23.95 0.42
C THR A 16 11.98 24.54 1.34
N THR A 17 12.28 23.89 2.47
CA THR A 17 13.35 24.28 3.39
C THR A 17 14.72 24.13 2.73
N HIS A 18 15.00 23.00 2.10
CA HIS A 18 16.24 22.78 1.35
C HIS A 18 16.38 23.81 0.23
N LEU A 19 15.30 24.05 -0.53
CA LEU A 19 15.30 25.05 -1.59
C LEU A 19 15.58 26.48 -1.09
N LYS A 20 15.02 26.85 0.07
CA LYS A 20 15.29 28.14 0.70
C LYS A 20 16.76 28.31 1.06
N VAL A 21 17.44 27.25 1.51
CA VAL A 21 18.89 27.30 1.82
C VAL A 21 19.68 27.68 0.57
N GLU A 22 19.48 26.96 -0.53
CA GLU A 22 20.17 27.20 -1.81
C GLU A 22 19.92 28.62 -2.35
N VAL A 23 18.68 29.09 -2.32
CA VAL A 23 18.33 30.44 -2.80
C VAL A 23 18.87 31.53 -1.87
N ASN A 24 18.88 31.30 -0.56
CA ASN A 24 19.44 32.27 0.40
C ASN A 24 20.96 32.38 0.26
N GLU A 25 21.65 31.28 0.00
CA GLU A 25 23.09 31.31 -0.29
C GLU A 25 23.40 32.05 -1.58
N LEU A 26 22.60 31.85 -2.63
CA LEU A 26 22.68 32.67 -3.83
C LEU A 26 22.44 34.15 -3.52
N ALA A 27 21.38 34.48 -2.77
CA ALA A 27 21.07 35.86 -2.40
C ALA A 27 22.21 36.52 -1.61
N ARG A 28 22.89 35.78 -0.74
CA ARG A 28 24.09 36.24 -0.02
C ARG A 28 25.27 36.47 -0.98
N ALA A 29 25.53 35.52 -1.88
CA ALA A 29 26.60 35.65 -2.88
C ALA A 29 26.39 36.87 -3.79
N LEU A 30 25.14 37.14 -4.19
CA LEU A 30 24.78 38.29 -5.03
C LEU A 30 24.96 39.65 -4.34
N ARG A 31 25.04 39.69 -3.01
CA ARG A 31 25.27 40.94 -2.24
C ARG A 31 26.74 41.23 -1.98
N GLN A 32 27.65 40.27 -2.23
CA GLN A 32 29.07 40.48 -1.95
C GLN A 32 29.68 41.55 -2.87
N PRO A 33 30.51 42.48 -2.34
CA PRO A 33 31.22 43.45 -3.15
C PRO A 33 32.08 42.77 -4.23
N GLY A 34 32.06 43.27 -5.46
CA GLY A 34 32.85 42.71 -6.57
C GLY A 34 32.18 41.58 -7.37
N ILE A 35 30.93 41.20 -7.05
CA ILE A 35 30.21 40.10 -7.73
C ILE A 35 29.94 40.35 -9.23
N LYS A 36 30.14 41.57 -9.75
CA LYS A 36 29.82 41.97 -11.13
C LYS A 36 30.42 41.02 -12.19
N LEU A 37 31.58 40.41 -11.91
CA LEU A 37 32.23 39.41 -12.77
C LEU A 37 31.93 37.96 -12.36
N GLY A 38 31.44 37.76 -11.13
CA GLY A 38 31.19 36.45 -10.53
C GLY A 38 29.72 35.99 -10.56
N VAL A 39 28.77 36.82 -11.02
CA VAL A 39 27.35 36.45 -10.94
C VAL A 39 27.04 35.16 -11.71
N ARG A 40 27.56 35.01 -12.93
CA ARG A 40 27.36 33.79 -13.72
C ARG A 40 27.85 32.54 -12.97
N ARG A 41 28.97 32.67 -12.25
CA ARG A 41 29.53 31.58 -11.43
C ARG A 41 28.65 31.28 -10.22
N ALA A 42 28.10 32.31 -9.55
CA ALA A 42 27.18 32.12 -8.42
C ALA A 42 25.91 31.36 -8.84
N TYR A 43 25.30 31.75 -9.97
CA TYR A 43 24.16 31.02 -10.54
C TYR A 43 24.53 29.58 -10.91
N ALA A 44 25.61 29.39 -11.68
CA ALA A 44 26.05 28.07 -12.10
C ALA A 44 26.25 27.14 -10.90
N HIS A 45 26.92 27.61 -9.85
CA HIS A 45 27.16 26.85 -8.64
C HIS A 45 25.86 26.50 -7.89
N THR A 46 24.93 27.45 -7.73
CA THR A 46 23.63 27.15 -7.09
C THR A 46 22.81 26.15 -7.90
N PHE A 47 22.75 26.30 -9.22
CA PHE A 47 22.02 25.37 -10.08
C PHE A 47 22.68 24.00 -10.17
N GLU A 48 24.01 23.92 -10.13
CA GLU A 48 24.75 22.66 -9.98
C GLU A 48 24.35 21.93 -8.69
N ARG A 49 24.26 22.64 -7.56
CA ARG A 49 23.79 22.06 -6.29
C ARG A 49 22.34 21.60 -6.34
N LEU A 50 21.45 22.37 -6.97
CA LEU A 50 20.06 21.95 -7.17
C LEU A 50 19.96 20.67 -8.02
N ARG A 51 20.75 20.58 -9.10
CA ARG A 51 20.84 19.36 -9.92
C ARG A 51 21.44 18.18 -9.15
N ALA A 52 22.47 18.42 -8.33
CA ALA A 52 23.05 17.38 -7.47
C ALA A 52 22.02 16.87 -6.45
N GLY A 53 21.19 17.76 -5.89
CA GLY A 53 20.06 17.41 -5.04
C GLY A 53 19.05 16.50 -5.75
N LEU A 54 18.66 16.85 -6.99
CA LEU A 54 17.80 15.99 -7.81
C LEU A 54 18.45 14.64 -8.11
N ALA A 55 19.74 14.61 -8.44
CA ALA A 55 20.46 13.35 -8.70
C ALA A 55 20.48 12.45 -7.46
N GLN A 56 20.63 13.04 -6.27
CA GLN A 56 20.54 12.29 -5.01
C GLN A 56 19.11 11.80 -4.75
N THR A 57 18.08 12.60 -5.06
CA THR A 57 16.68 12.17 -5.04
C THR A 57 16.45 10.97 -5.97
N GLU A 58 17.01 10.97 -7.18
CA GLU A 58 16.91 9.84 -8.11
C GLU A 58 17.53 8.57 -7.55
N ARG A 59 18.73 8.68 -6.95
CA ARG A 59 19.38 7.53 -6.29
C ARG A 59 18.52 6.93 -5.18
N LEU A 60 18.01 7.77 -4.28
CA LEU A 60 17.14 7.30 -3.19
C LEU A 60 15.83 6.69 -3.72
N ARG A 61 15.27 7.26 -4.79
CA ARG A 61 14.08 6.74 -5.47
C ARG A 61 14.35 5.36 -6.06
N ASP A 62 15.50 5.14 -6.69
CA ASP A 62 15.90 3.85 -7.23
C ASP A 62 16.16 2.80 -6.13
N GLU A 63 16.77 3.21 -5.01
CA GLU A 63 16.92 2.34 -3.83
C GLU A 63 15.57 1.90 -3.26
N ILE A 64 14.62 2.83 -3.14
CA ILE A 64 13.24 2.53 -2.69
C ILE A 64 12.57 1.59 -3.69
N GLN A 65 12.69 1.84 -5.00
CA GLN A 65 12.12 1.00 -6.05
C GLN A 65 12.65 -0.44 -5.95
N ALA A 66 13.96 -0.63 -5.87
CA ALA A 66 14.58 -1.95 -5.75
C ALA A 66 14.11 -2.70 -4.49
N MET A 67 13.99 -1.99 -3.36
CA MET A 67 13.50 -2.58 -2.12
C MET A 67 12.00 -2.93 -2.20
N LEU A 68 11.17 -2.11 -2.86
CA LEU A 68 9.76 -2.42 -3.11
C LEU A 68 9.62 -3.65 -4.00
N GLU A 69 10.37 -3.74 -5.09
CA GLU A 69 10.38 -4.89 -6.00
C GLU A 69 10.79 -6.18 -5.29
N GLY A 70 11.88 -6.13 -4.51
CA GLY A 70 12.34 -7.27 -3.72
C GLY A 70 11.30 -7.71 -2.69
N SER A 71 10.72 -6.76 -1.97
CA SER A 71 9.71 -7.02 -0.94
C SER A 71 8.42 -7.57 -1.54
N PHE A 72 7.95 -7.02 -2.66
CA PHE A 72 6.76 -7.50 -3.37
C PHE A 72 6.98 -8.89 -3.96
N LYS A 73 8.16 -9.17 -4.52
CA LYS A 73 8.51 -10.52 -4.99
C LYS A 73 8.48 -11.54 -3.84
N SER A 74 9.05 -11.20 -2.70
CA SER A 74 9.01 -12.06 -1.50
C SER A 74 7.58 -12.30 -1.03
N LEU A 75 6.79 -11.23 -0.92
CA LEU A 75 5.40 -11.31 -0.48
C LEU A 75 4.51 -12.09 -1.45
N ASN A 76 4.74 -11.96 -2.76
CA ASN A 76 4.04 -12.73 -3.78
C ASN A 76 4.36 -14.22 -3.66
N ALA A 77 5.63 -14.57 -3.42
CA ALA A 77 6.06 -15.96 -3.27
C ALA A 77 5.55 -16.61 -1.97
N GLU A 78 5.63 -15.89 -0.85
CA GLU A 78 5.29 -16.42 0.47
C GLU A 78 3.78 -16.46 0.71
N TYR A 79 3.04 -15.48 0.21
CA TYR A 79 1.63 -15.30 0.51
C TYR A 79 0.70 -15.44 -0.69
N GLY A 80 1.23 -15.72 -1.89
CA GLY A 80 0.45 -15.83 -3.11
C GLY A 80 -0.19 -14.52 -3.56
N PHE A 81 0.36 -13.37 -3.13
CA PHE A 81 -0.09 -12.07 -3.62
C PHE A 81 0.30 -11.83 -5.09
N SER A 82 -0.36 -10.85 -5.70
CA SER A 82 -0.08 -10.38 -7.06
C SER A 82 0.31 -8.90 -7.05
N LEU A 83 1.24 -8.52 -6.18
CA LEU A 83 1.75 -7.15 -6.05
C LEU A 83 2.69 -6.80 -7.20
N GLN A 84 2.59 -5.57 -7.72
CA GLN A 84 3.46 -5.06 -8.77
C GLN A 84 4.01 -3.70 -8.35
N ALA A 85 5.33 -3.52 -8.31
CA ALA A 85 5.88 -2.21 -7.97
C ALA A 85 5.47 -1.20 -9.05
N PRO A 86 4.86 -0.05 -8.69
CA PRO A 86 4.50 0.95 -9.69
C PRO A 86 5.76 1.50 -10.36
N PRO A 87 5.68 1.91 -11.64
CA PRO A 87 6.82 2.48 -12.34
C PRO A 87 7.29 3.75 -11.63
N ALA A 88 8.59 3.88 -11.46
CA ALA A 88 9.20 4.99 -10.76
C ALA A 88 9.05 6.30 -11.57
N PRO A 89 8.85 7.46 -10.93
CA PRO A 89 8.67 8.73 -11.62
C PRO A 89 9.96 9.18 -12.31
N VAL A 90 9.81 9.73 -13.53
CA VAL A 90 10.94 10.20 -14.35
C VAL A 90 11.22 11.66 -14.06
N LEU A 91 12.36 11.96 -13.42
CA LEU A 91 12.69 13.32 -13.00
C LEU A 91 13.38 14.17 -14.09
N THR A 92 13.69 13.59 -15.26
CA THR A 92 14.40 14.25 -16.37
C THR A 92 13.78 15.58 -16.81
N ARG A 93 12.45 15.73 -16.71
CA ARG A 93 11.78 17.00 -17.05
C ARG A 93 12.18 18.14 -16.10
N PHE A 94 12.36 17.86 -14.81
CA PHE A 94 12.69 18.89 -13.82
C PHE A 94 14.11 19.42 -14.02
N TYR A 95 15.05 18.60 -14.50
CA TYR A 95 16.36 19.08 -14.93
C TYR A 95 16.26 20.10 -16.07
N ARG A 96 15.40 19.84 -17.07
CA ARG A 96 15.17 20.78 -18.17
C ARG A 96 14.53 22.08 -17.68
N ASP A 97 13.60 22.00 -16.74
CA ASP A 97 12.98 23.18 -16.13
C ASP A 97 14.02 24.01 -15.36
N LEU A 98 14.92 23.36 -14.60
CA LEU A 98 16.04 24.03 -13.93
C LEU A 98 16.97 24.73 -14.94
N ASP A 99 17.35 24.03 -16.02
CA ASP A 99 18.19 24.61 -17.08
C ASP A 99 17.53 25.84 -17.73
N GLN A 100 16.21 25.78 -17.95
CA GLN A 100 15.47 26.90 -18.53
C GLN A 100 15.40 28.08 -17.57
N ILE A 101 15.17 27.85 -16.27
CA ILE A 101 15.16 28.91 -15.26
C ILE A 101 16.55 29.55 -15.18
N GLU A 102 17.63 28.76 -15.12
CA GLU A 102 19.00 29.27 -15.07
C GLU A 102 19.31 30.17 -16.27
N LYS A 103 19.08 29.66 -17.49
CA LYS A 103 19.31 30.41 -18.74
C LYS A 103 18.53 31.72 -18.78
N SER A 104 17.26 31.69 -18.37
CA SER A 104 16.39 32.87 -18.33
C SER A 104 16.97 33.95 -17.40
N HIS A 105 17.42 33.56 -16.20
CA HIS A 105 17.98 34.49 -15.22
C HIS A 105 19.35 35.05 -15.67
N LEU A 106 20.21 34.21 -16.24
CA LEU A 106 21.51 34.64 -16.78
C LEU A 106 21.36 35.59 -17.97
N GLN A 107 20.41 35.31 -18.87
CA GLN A 107 20.11 36.18 -20.01
C GLN A 107 19.59 37.55 -19.54
N TYR A 108 18.66 37.56 -18.57
CA TYR A 108 18.12 38.79 -17.99
C TYR A 108 19.21 39.68 -17.36
N LEU A 109 20.24 39.06 -16.77
CA LEU A 109 21.38 39.77 -16.19
C LEU A 109 22.37 40.27 -17.25
N SER A 110 22.54 39.52 -18.34
CA SER A 110 23.47 39.84 -19.44
C SER A 110 23.04 41.06 -20.26
N LEU A 111 21.75 41.43 -20.21
CA LEU A 111 21.16 42.62 -20.86
C LEU A 111 21.51 43.95 -20.16
N GLY A 112 22.66 44.07 -19.49
CA GLY A 112 23.12 45.30 -18.81
C GLY A 112 22.55 45.52 -17.40
N ASN A 113 21.63 44.67 -16.93
CA ASN A 113 21.07 44.74 -15.57
C ASN A 113 22.07 44.35 -14.47
N ALA A 114 23.26 43.83 -14.83
CA ALA A 114 24.32 43.48 -13.88
C ALA A 114 24.74 44.65 -12.96
N LEU A 115 24.68 45.89 -13.46
CA LEU A 115 24.98 47.09 -12.66
C LEU A 115 23.93 47.33 -11.56
N ARG A 116 22.69 46.89 -11.76
CA ARG A 116 21.59 47.02 -10.78
C ARG A 116 21.75 46.08 -9.59
N LEU A 117 22.65 45.08 -9.65
CA LEU A 117 22.98 44.26 -8.47
C LEU A 117 23.71 45.04 -7.37
N ALA A 118 24.24 46.23 -7.67
CA ALA A 118 24.73 47.12 -6.63
C ALA A 118 23.61 47.59 -5.68
N GLN A 119 22.34 47.51 -6.11
CA GLN A 119 21.18 47.83 -5.29
C GLN A 119 20.73 46.56 -4.54
N PRO A 120 20.74 46.55 -3.20
CA PRO A 120 20.40 45.36 -2.40
C PRO A 120 18.95 44.89 -2.63
N GLU A 121 18.02 45.84 -2.83
CA GLU A 121 16.60 45.55 -3.10
C GLU A 121 16.39 44.76 -4.40
N PHE A 122 17.22 45.00 -5.42
CA PHE A 122 17.13 44.31 -6.70
C PHE A 122 17.55 42.84 -6.56
N ALA A 123 18.67 42.58 -5.89
CA ALA A 123 19.16 41.22 -5.63
C ALA A 123 18.13 40.40 -4.84
N GLU A 124 17.48 41.01 -3.84
CA GLU A 124 16.40 40.39 -3.10
C GLU A 124 15.19 40.05 -3.93
N ARG A 125 14.71 41.00 -4.75
CA ARG A 125 13.56 40.77 -5.63
C ARG A 125 13.84 39.63 -6.61
N LEU A 126 15.07 39.56 -7.12
CA LEU A 126 15.48 38.54 -8.08
C LEU A 126 15.61 37.16 -7.43
N ALA A 127 16.10 37.09 -6.18
CA ALA A 127 16.07 35.87 -5.38
C ALA A 127 14.63 35.43 -5.04
N ARG A 128 13.74 36.36 -4.69
CA ARG A 128 12.30 36.06 -4.47
C ARG A 128 11.62 35.53 -5.73
N ALA A 129 11.87 36.14 -6.88
CA ALA A 129 11.35 35.67 -8.16
C ALA A 129 11.88 34.27 -8.53
N LEU A 130 13.18 34.03 -8.32
CA LEU A 130 13.79 32.72 -8.52
C LEU A 130 13.16 31.66 -7.59
N MET A 131 13.00 31.98 -6.32
CA MET A 131 12.36 31.09 -5.33
C MET A 131 10.96 30.68 -5.78
N SER A 132 10.16 31.63 -6.25
CA SER A 132 8.80 31.35 -6.75
C SER A 132 8.81 30.33 -7.90
N ARG A 133 9.69 30.52 -8.89
CA ARG A 133 9.79 29.61 -10.05
C ARG A 133 10.31 28.22 -9.65
N LEU A 134 11.36 28.17 -8.82
CA LEU A 134 11.91 26.90 -8.36
C LEU A 134 10.91 26.14 -7.49
N ARG A 135 10.12 26.84 -6.67
CA ARG A 135 9.08 26.22 -5.85
C ARG A 135 8.06 25.48 -6.70
N VAL A 136 7.60 26.07 -7.80
CA VAL A 136 6.66 25.40 -8.72
C VAL A 136 7.24 24.09 -9.28
N VAL A 137 8.51 24.10 -9.69
CA VAL A 137 9.20 22.90 -10.21
C VAL A 137 9.32 21.82 -9.13
N TYR A 138 9.76 22.19 -7.93
CA TYR A 138 9.93 21.25 -6.82
C TYR A 138 8.60 20.71 -6.29
N GLU A 139 7.55 21.53 -6.19
CA GLU A 139 6.21 21.08 -5.78
C GLU A 139 5.64 20.07 -6.78
N ALA A 140 5.82 20.32 -8.09
CA ALA A 140 5.43 19.36 -9.12
C ALA A 140 6.22 18.05 -9.02
N ALA A 141 7.52 18.11 -8.73
CA ALA A 141 8.35 16.92 -8.53
C ALA A 141 7.94 16.13 -7.27
N VAL A 142 7.70 16.81 -6.16
CA VAL A 142 7.22 16.19 -4.91
C VAL A 142 5.89 15.50 -5.13
N ALA A 143 4.95 16.13 -5.85
CA ALA A 143 3.65 15.56 -6.14
C ALA A 143 3.76 14.22 -6.91
N GLU A 144 4.66 14.11 -7.89
CA GLU A 144 4.86 12.85 -8.61
C GLU A 144 5.41 11.73 -7.74
N VAL A 145 6.40 12.06 -6.91
CA VAL A 145 6.96 11.08 -5.97
C VAL A 145 5.92 10.65 -4.94
N GLU A 146 5.10 11.57 -4.43
CA GLU A 146 4.02 11.25 -3.51
C GLU A 146 2.99 10.31 -4.13
N VAL A 147 2.57 10.57 -5.37
CA VAL A 147 1.60 9.72 -6.09
C VAL A 147 2.17 8.33 -6.30
N TRP A 148 3.44 8.24 -6.70
CA TRP A 148 4.13 6.94 -6.85
C TRP A 148 4.18 6.16 -5.53
N ASN A 149 4.61 6.79 -4.44
CA ASN A 149 4.67 6.13 -3.12
C ASN A 149 3.27 5.72 -2.61
N LYS A 150 2.25 6.58 -2.78
CA LYS A 150 0.87 6.27 -2.43
C LYS A 150 0.34 5.08 -3.26
N SER A 151 0.69 5.00 -4.54
CA SER A 151 0.32 3.89 -5.42
C SER A 151 0.91 2.56 -4.93
N ALA A 152 2.18 2.56 -4.52
CA ALA A 152 2.83 1.37 -3.97
C ALA A 152 2.13 0.89 -2.69
N ALA A 153 1.84 1.80 -1.75
CA ALA A 153 1.13 1.47 -0.52
C ALA A 153 -0.30 0.94 -0.77
N ALA A 154 -1.02 1.57 -1.70
CA ALA A 154 -2.40 1.20 -2.03
C ALA A 154 -2.55 -0.25 -2.53
N GLN A 155 -1.56 -0.77 -3.27
CA GLN A 155 -1.58 -2.17 -3.72
C GLN A 155 -1.49 -3.15 -2.56
N LEU A 156 -0.58 -2.89 -1.60
CA LEU A 156 -0.45 -3.71 -0.41
C LEU A 156 -1.74 -3.68 0.43
N ASP A 157 -2.30 -2.49 0.64
CA ASP A 157 -3.55 -2.32 1.39
C ASP A 157 -4.73 -3.03 0.71
N ALA A 158 -4.80 -3.03 -0.62
CA ALA A 158 -5.84 -3.74 -1.35
C ALA A 158 -5.74 -5.26 -1.14
N GLN A 159 -4.54 -5.83 -1.27
CA GLN A 159 -4.30 -7.27 -1.06
C GLN A 159 -4.60 -7.71 0.38
N LEU A 160 -4.18 -6.93 1.37
CA LEU A 160 -4.46 -7.22 2.78
C LEU A 160 -5.95 -7.16 3.10
N ARG A 161 -6.66 -6.15 2.57
CA ARG A 161 -8.12 -6.03 2.75
C ARG A 161 -8.86 -7.21 2.12
N GLU A 162 -8.48 -7.61 0.91
CA GLU A 162 -9.12 -8.74 0.23
C GLU A 162 -8.86 -10.06 0.97
N ARG A 163 -7.63 -10.27 1.42
CA ARG A 163 -7.30 -11.45 2.23
C ARG A 163 -8.10 -11.51 3.53
N ARG A 164 -8.23 -10.38 4.24
CA ARG A 164 -9.06 -10.28 5.44
C ARG A 164 -10.52 -10.66 5.16
N ARG A 165 -11.11 -10.16 4.07
CA ARG A 165 -12.48 -10.51 3.65
C ARG A 165 -12.63 -12.00 3.38
N ASN A 166 -11.68 -12.60 2.67
CA ASN A 166 -11.71 -14.03 2.39
C ASN A 166 -11.59 -14.89 3.65
N PHE A 167 -10.79 -14.46 4.63
CA PHE A 167 -10.75 -15.14 5.94
C PHE A 167 -12.08 -15.04 6.69
N THR A 168 -12.70 -13.86 6.74
CA THR A 168 -14.02 -13.70 7.37
C THR A 168 -15.06 -14.64 6.75
N ARG A 169 -15.14 -14.69 5.40
CA ARG A 169 -16.04 -15.61 4.69
C ARG A 169 -15.76 -17.08 5.01
N ARG A 170 -14.48 -17.46 5.10
CA ARG A 170 -14.09 -18.84 5.46
C ARG A 170 -14.49 -19.19 6.89
N ILE A 171 -14.33 -18.28 7.84
CA ILE A 171 -14.74 -18.48 9.23
C ILE A 171 -16.26 -18.66 9.32
N GLU A 172 -17.04 -17.83 8.62
CA GLU A 172 -18.50 -17.96 8.58
C GLU A 172 -18.94 -19.29 7.96
N ALA A 173 -18.29 -19.73 6.87
CA ALA A 173 -18.58 -21.01 6.25
C ALA A 173 -18.30 -22.19 7.20
N VAL A 174 -17.17 -22.15 7.91
CA VAL A 174 -16.82 -23.16 8.93
C VAL A 174 -17.87 -23.18 10.05
N SER A 175 -18.28 -22.01 10.55
CA SER A 175 -19.32 -21.91 11.58
C SER A 175 -20.66 -22.51 11.11
N ARG A 176 -21.08 -22.26 9.87
CA ARG A 176 -22.29 -22.88 9.30
C ARG A 176 -22.18 -24.40 9.17
N ILE A 177 -21.01 -24.92 8.75
CA ILE A 177 -20.76 -26.36 8.67
C ILE A 177 -20.85 -27.00 10.06
N GLN A 178 -20.25 -26.37 11.08
CA GLN A 178 -20.31 -26.85 12.46
C GLN A 178 -21.75 -26.87 13.00
N HIS A 179 -22.53 -25.82 12.70
CA HIS A 179 -23.93 -25.77 13.10
C HIS A 179 -24.78 -26.86 12.43
N ALA A 180 -24.59 -27.07 11.12
CA ALA A 180 -25.28 -28.13 10.38
C ALA A 180 -24.90 -29.54 10.90
N ALA A 181 -23.62 -29.77 11.21
CA ALA A 181 -23.16 -31.01 11.81
C ALA A 181 -23.84 -31.29 13.16
N GLY A 182 -23.93 -30.28 14.03
CA GLY A 182 -24.65 -30.41 15.31
C GLY A 182 -26.13 -30.76 15.15
N GLY A 183 -26.81 -30.17 14.15
CA GLY A 183 -28.20 -30.53 13.83
C GLY A 183 -28.35 -31.96 13.28
N LEU A 184 -27.37 -32.44 12.50
CA LEU A 184 -27.34 -33.84 12.04
C LEU A 184 -27.15 -34.80 13.22
N ASP A 185 -26.29 -34.49 14.18
CA ASP A 185 -26.09 -35.30 15.39
C ASP A 185 -27.34 -35.37 16.27
N GLU A 186 -28.13 -34.30 16.32
CA GLU A 186 -29.44 -34.30 16.98
C GLU A 186 -30.44 -35.20 16.25
N ARG A 187 -30.49 -35.10 14.92
CA ARG A 187 -31.39 -35.94 14.10
C ARG A 187 -31.04 -37.43 14.15
N ILE A 188 -29.75 -37.77 14.18
CA ILE A 188 -29.30 -39.16 14.35
C ILE A 188 -29.77 -39.70 15.70
N ARG A 189 -29.63 -38.91 16.78
CA ARG A 189 -30.10 -39.31 18.12
C ARG A 189 -31.62 -39.52 18.16
N GLU A 190 -32.39 -38.65 17.52
CA GLU A 190 -33.84 -38.80 17.39
C GLU A 190 -34.22 -40.10 16.66
N LEU A 191 -33.58 -40.40 15.53
CA LEU A 191 -33.83 -41.63 14.76
C LEU A 191 -33.43 -42.88 15.54
N GLN A 192 -32.31 -42.86 16.28
CA GLN A 192 -31.90 -43.96 17.14
C GLN A 192 -32.91 -44.21 18.27
N ALA A 193 -33.46 -43.16 18.87
CA ALA A 193 -34.51 -43.29 19.87
C ALA A 193 -35.78 -43.93 19.27
N GLN A 194 -36.25 -43.45 18.11
CA GLN A 194 -37.40 -44.03 17.41
C GLN A 194 -37.17 -45.50 17.03
N GLN A 195 -35.97 -45.86 16.58
CA GLN A 195 -35.62 -47.24 16.27
C GLN A 195 -35.70 -48.15 17.52
N SER A 196 -35.26 -47.65 18.68
CA SER A 196 -35.34 -48.39 19.94
C SER A 196 -36.78 -48.64 20.38
N GLU A 197 -37.68 -47.67 20.19
CA GLU A 197 -39.10 -47.82 20.48
C GLU A 197 -39.77 -48.85 19.55
N LEU A 198 -39.43 -48.83 18.27
CA LEU A 198 -39.94 -49.81 17.29
C LEU A 198 -39.49 -51.24 17.63
N HIS A 199 -38.22 -51.43 17.99
CA HIS A 199 -37.72 -52.74 18.42
C HIS A 199 -38.46 -53.25 19.68
N LEU A 200 -38.79 -52.37 20.63
CA LEU A 200 -39.55 -52.74 21.81
C LEU A 200 -40.98 -53.18 21.44
N LEU A 201 -41.62 -52.46 20.53
CA LEU A 201 -42.96 -52.79 20.03
C LEU A 201 -42.95 -54.12 19.27
N GLU A 202 -41.96 -54.34 18.40
CA GLU A 202 -41.78 -55.59 17.66
C GLU A 202 -41.61 -56.78 18.62
N ALA A 203 -40.76 -56.65 19.64
CA ALA A 203 -40.58 -57.69 20.65
C ALA A 203 -41.89 -58.00 21.40
N ARG A 204 -42.66 -56.96 21.75
CA ARG A 204 -43.96 -57.08 22.42
C ARG A 204 -44.98 -57.80 21.53
N LEU A 205 -45.04 -57.44 20.25
CA LEU A 205 -45.93 -58.09 19.28
C LEU A 205 -45.52 -59.55 19.05
N GLY A 206 -44.21 -59.84 18.98
CA GLY A 206 -43.69 -61.20 18.95
C GLY A 206 -44.18 -62.02 20.13
N GLU A 207 -43.99 -61.52 21.36
CA GLU A 207 -44.45 -62.19 22.59
C GLU A 207 -45.96 -62.46 22.58
N LEU A 208 -46.78 -61.50 22.12
CA LEU A 208 -48.24 -61.67 22.03
C LEU A 208 -48.62 -62.69 20.94
N THR A 209 -47.90 -62.71 19.83
CA THR A 209 -48.16 -63.64 18.72
C THR A 209 -47.78 -65.06 19.11
N ASP A 210 -46.64 -65.25 19.77
CA ASP A 210 -46.20 -66.54 20.29
C ASP A 210 -47.23 -67.11 21.28
N ARG A 211 -47.75 -66.27 22.18
CA ARG A 211 -48.84 -66.67 23.10
C ARG A 211 -50.11 -67.10 22.36
N LEU A 212 -50.52 -66.38 21.32
CA LEU A 212 -51.68 -66.74 20.52
C LEU A 212 -51.48 -68.08 19.79
N VAL A 213 -50.27 -68.34 19.29
CA VAL A 213 -49.93 -69.62 18.64
C VAL A 213 -49.91 -70.76 19.66
N GLU A 214 -49.39 -70.55 20.87
CA GLU A 214 -49.43 -71.56 21.95
C GLU A 214 -50.87 -71.88 22.42
N ASP A 215 -51.72 -70.86 22.54
CA ASP A 215 -53.14 -71.04 22.90
C ASP A 215 -53.92 -71.78 21.81
N THR A 216 -53.67 -71.47 20.53
CA THR A 216 -54.32 -72.17 19.41
C THR A 216 -53.80 -73.59 19.23
N ALA A 217 -52.51 -73.85 19.43
CA ALA A 217 -51.95 -75.20 19.44
C ALA A 217 -52.47 -76.04 20.63
N SER A 218 -52.70 -75.44 21.79
CA SER A 218 -53.34 -76.11 22.93
C SER A 218 -54.83 -76.39 22.68
N ALA A 219 -55.53 -75.50 21.98
CA ALA A 219 -56.94 -75.68 21.61
C ALA A 219 -57.14 -76.74 20.50
N GLU A 220 -56.20 -76.89 19.57
CA GLU A 220 -56.23 -77.97 18.56
C GLU A 220 -55.83 -79.35 19.13
N ALA A 221 -55.12 -79.38 20.26
CA ALA A 221 -54.80 -80.61 20.98
C ALA A 221 -55.99 -81.20 21.77
N GLU A 222 -57.12 -80.50 21.88
CA GLU A 222 -58.40 -81.01 22.42
C GLU A 222 -59.46 -81.12 21.30
N PRO A 223 -59.58 -82.28 20.62
CA PRO A 223 -60.68 -83.23 20.89
C PRO A 223 -60.27 -84.71 20.66
N LEU A 224 -60.83 -85.79 21.19
CA LEU A 224 -62.13 -86.17 21.79
C LEU A 224 -61.83 -87.19 22.91
N ALA A 225 -62.20 -86.90 24.15
CA ALA A 225 -62.41 -87.93 25.16
C ALA A 225 -63.93 -88.09 25.34
N ALA A 226 -64.52 -89.00 24.56
CA ALA A 226 -65.87 -89.53 24.74
C ALA A 226 -65.79 -91.06 24.81
#